data_AF-A0A833RU48-F1
#
_entry.id   AF-A0A833RU48-F1
#
_cell.length_a   1.000
_cell.length_b   1.000
_cell.length_c   1.000
_cell.angle_alpha   90.00
_cell.angle_beta   90.00
_cell.angle_gamma   90.00
#
_symmetry.space_group_name_H-M   'P 1'
#
loop_
_entity.id
_entity.type
_entity.pdbx_description
1 polymer ?
#
loop_
_entity_poly.entity_id
_entity_poly.type
_entity_poly.pdbx_seq_one_letter_code
_entity_poly.pdbx_strand_id
1 'polypeptide(L)'
;MNLTGSFHHVDETPVVRNALLHIGLCILPWFWMGYNCKYIRIEAGYLDSEQVHFWEEFYQNVLSEYLYLHGLDRDRLHIIVDAPACEALPVLPDRKLEQHGKTKVLVPLGGGKDSLVVYQLLSSSETPCAWLHVGDRPQEFERSWRFKEIVEMTQNRTGTSAIRFEHDMDDKTWGRKVAGTRYQPAGHPWAALVAFDSVLAAILGDFTHVAVGNECSANYGNNVIHEGRAVNHQYDKSFEFETRAHAYIRKYLVQDLHYFSALQHLWEVQIARAFARRSLQSS
;
A
#
# COMPACT_ATOMS: atom_id res chain seq x y z
N MET A 1 -11.14 8.80 3.33
CA MET A 1 -10.00 8.52 4.21
C MET A 1 -10.13 9.38 5.46
N ASN A 2 -10.12 8.76 6.63
CA ASN A 2 -10.03 9.47 7.91
C ASN A 2 -8.62 9.31 8.45
N LEU A 3 -8.03 10.42 8.90
CA LEU A 3 -6.72 10.43 9.55
C LEU A 3 -6.95 10.50 11.06
N THR A 4 -6.37 9.56 11.81
CA THR A 4 -6.52 9.51 13.26
C THR A 4 -5.16 9.32 13.94
N GLY A 5 -5.01 9.84 15.17
CA GLY A 5 -3.72 9.80 15.88
C GLY A 5 -2.85 11.00 15.54
N SER A 6 -1.54 10.82 15.39
CA SER A 6 -0.59 11.96 15.32
C SER A 6 -0.82 12.93 14.16
N PHE A 7 -1.66 12.56 13.17
CA PHE A 7 -2.11 13.43 12.09
C PHE A 7 -3.64 13.59 12.13
N HIS A 8 -4.13 14.56 12.90
CA HIS A 8 -5.56 14.90 12.98
C HIS A 8 -5.99 15.97 11.95
N HIS A 9 -5.02 16.74 11.44
CA HIS A 9 -5.19 17.70 10.36
C HIS A 9 -4.02 17.57 9.40
N VAL A 10 -4.30 17.54 8.11
CA VAL A 10 -3.27 17.56 7.07
C VAL A 10 -3.53 18.78 6.20
N ASP A 11 -2.54 19.67 6.14
CA ASP A 11 -2.55 20.75 5.18
C ASP A 11 -2.49 20.15 3.78
N GLU A 12 -3.45 20.48 2.92
CA GLU A 12 -3.55 20.02 1.54
C GLU A 12 -2.50 20.70 0.64
N THR A 13 -1.23 20.59 1.02
CA THR A 13 -0.11 21.02 0.19
C THR A 13 -0.15 20.26 -1.14
N PRO A 14 0.40 20.83 -2.23
CA PRO A 14 0.45 20.14 -3.52
C PRO A 14 1.10 18.75 -3.48
N VAL A 15 2.11 18.55 -2.61
CA VAL A 15 2.76 17.24 -2.41
C VAL A 15 1.80 16.24 -1.74
N VAL A 16 1.05 16.67 -0.73
CA VAL A 16 0.03 15.84 -0.08
C VAL A 16 -1.08 15.48 -1.08
N ARG A 17 -1.55 16.45 -1.87
CA ARG A 17 -2.53 16.20 -2.93
C ARG A 17 -2.02 15.17 -3.94
N ASN A 18 -0.72 15.19 -4.25
CA ASN A 18 -0.10 14.20 -5.13
C ASN A 18 -0.21 12.79 -4.53
N ALA A 19 0.14 12.62 -3.25
CA ALA A 19 0.00 11.33 -2.57
C ALA A 19 -1.46 10.86 -2.49
N LEU A 20 -2.41 11.76 -2.20
CA LEU A 20 -3.84 11.45 -2.16
C LEU A 20 -4.41 11.01 -3.52
N LEU A 21 -3.97 11.64 -4.62
CA LEU A 21 -4.32 11.21 -5.98
C LEU A 21 -3.93 9.74 -6.19
N HIS A 22 -2.72 9.36 -5.78
CA HIS A 22 -2.20 8.01 -5.96
C HIS A 22 -2.84 6.98 -5.02
N ILE A 23 -3.23 7.38 -3.81
CA ILE A 23 -4.09 6.58 -2.93
C ILE A 23 -5.43 6.31 -3.62
N GLY A 24 -6.02 7.32 -4.26
CA GLY A 24 -7.23 7.17 -5.08
C GLY A 24 -7.04 6.14 -6.20
N LEU A 25 -5.91 6.17 -6.91
CA LEU A 25 -5.56 5.20 -7.94
C LEU A 25 -5.47 3.76 -7.41
N CYS A 26 -5.02 3.55 -6.17
CA CYS A 26 -5.05 2.22 -5.54
C CYS A 26 -6.45 1.74 -5.16
N ILE A 27 -7.38 2.66 -4.90
CA ILE A 27 -8.77 2.35 -4.54
C ILE A 27 -9.60 2.01 -5.79
N LEU A 28 -9.31 2.64 -6.93
CA LEU A 28 -10.08 2.48 -8.18
C LEU A 28 -10.35 1.03 -8.63
N PRO A 29 -9.42 0.05 -8.53
CA PRO A 29 -9.68 -1.34 -8.88
C PRO A 29 -10.92 -1.93 -8.19
N TRP A 30 -11.17 -1.55 -6.94
CA TRP A 30 -12.32 -2.00 -6.17
C TRP A 30 -13.64 -1.57 -6.83
N PHE A 31 -13.76 -0.28 -7.14
CA PHE A 31 -14.94 0.25 -7.83
C PHE A 31 -15.05 -0.29 -9.24
N TRP A 32 -13.92 -0.40 -9.95
CA TRP A 32 -13.87 -0.89 -11.32
C TRP A 32 -14.45 -2.29 -11.46
N MET A 33 -14.21 -3.21 -10.50
CA MET A 33 -14.79 -4.56 -10.52
C MET A 33 -16.32 -4.57 -10.56
N GLY A 34 -16.99 -3.52 -10.07
CA GLY A 34 -18.46 -3.41 -10.12
C GLY A 34 -19.01 -2.89 -11.45
N TYR A 35 -18.19 -2.23 -12.28
CA TYR A 35 -18.62 -1.58 -13.52
C TYR A 35 -18.01 -2.22 -14.77
N ASN A 36 -16.77 -2.69 -14.68
CA ASN A 36 -16.02 -3.34 -15.76
C ASN A 36 -15.97 -2.47 -17.03
N CYS A 37 -15.77 -1.16 -16.85
CA CYS A 37 -15.69 -0.22 -17.95
C CYS A 37 -14.35 -0.33 -18.68
N LYS A 38 -14.34 -0.05 -19.99
CA LYS A 38 -13.10 -0.05 -20.77
C LYS A 38 -12.20 1.16 -20.52
N TYR A 39 -12.81 2.27 -20.15
CA TYR A 39 -12.11 3.55 -19.98
C TYR A 39 -12.31 4.05 -18.56
N ILE A 40 -11.20 4.43 -17.92
CA ILE A 40 -11.20 5.19 -16.67
C ILE A 40 -10.74 6.60 -17.01
N ARG A 41 -11.60 7.59 -16.76
CA ARG A 41 -11.25 9.00 -16.94
C ARG A 41 -10.78 9.58 -15.62
N ILE A 42 -9.60 10.18 -15.62
CA ILE A 42 -9.00 10.83 -14.46
C ILE A 42 -9.09 12.33 -14.66
N GLU A 43 -10.01 12.94 -13.90
CA GLU A 43 -10.19 14.40 -13.82
C GLU A 43 -9.50 14.99 -12.58
N ALA A 44 -9.15 14.15 -11.60
CA ALA A 44 -8.66 14.61 -10.29
C ALA A 44 -7.21 15.11 -10.27
N GLY A 45 -6.45 14.89 -11.35
CA GLY A 45 -5.07 15.35 -11.49
C GLY A 45 -4.40 14.79 -12.75
N TYR A 46 -3.32 15.44 -13.17
CA TYR A 46 -2.56 15.02 -14.35
C TYR A 46 -1.64 13.83 -14.03
N LEU A 47 -1.57 12.89 -14.97
CA LEU A 47 -0.59 11.82 -15.03
C LEU A 47 0.07 11.86 -16.42
N ASP A 48 1.39 11.71 -16.47
CA ASP A 48 2.10 11.57 -17.75
C ASP A 48 1.90 10.17 -18.37
N SER A 49 2.41 9.95 -19.58
CA SER A 49 2.23 8.67 -20.28
C SER A 49 2.91 7.49 -19.58
N GLU A 50 4.00 7.72 -18.85
CA GLU A 50 4.70 6.67 -18.11
C GLU A 50 3.94 6.31 -16.83
N GLN A 51 3.35 7.30 -16.16
CA GLN A 51 2.45 7.07 -15.04
C GLN A 51 1.20 6.30 -15.47
N VAL A 52 0.57 6.70 -16.58
CA VAL A 52 -0.57 5.98 -17.17
C VAL A 52 -0.20 4.52 -17.44
N HIS A 53 0.92 4.28 -18.10
CA HIS A 53 1.38 2.92 -18.39
C HIS A 53 1.62 2.09 -17.12
N PHE A 54 2.25 2.68 -16.10
CA PHE A 54 2.45 2.01 -14.81
C PHE A 54 1.11 1.56 -14.19
N TRP A 55 0.11 2.45 -14.16
CA TRP A 55 -1.19 2.16 -13.54
C TRP A 55 -2.03 1.18 -14.35
N GLU A 56 -2.00 1.25 -15.67
CA GLU A 56 -2.65 0.24 -16.53
C GLU A 56 -2.04 -1.15 -16.30
N GLU A 57 -0.71 -1.28 -16.27
CA GLU A 57 -0.07 -2.56 -15.98
C GLU A 57 -0.36 -3.05 -14.56
N PHE A 58 -0.35 -2.15 -13.58
CA PHE A 58 -0.76 -2.45 -12.20
C PHE A 58 -2.19 -3.03 -12.17
N TYR A 59 -3.15 -2.38 -12.83
CA TYR A 59 -4.53 -2.86 -12.88
C TYR A 59 -4.67 -4.20 -13.60
N GLN A 60 -4.00 -4.39 -14.74
CA GLN A 60 -4.00 -5.67 -15.47
C GLN A 60 -3.46 -6.83 -14.64
N ASN A 61 -2.50 -6.58 -13.76
CA ASN A 61 -1.88 -7.61 -12.93
C ASN A 61 -2.68 -7.87 -11.66
N VAL A 62 -3.11 -6.82 -10.96
CA VAL A 62 -3.82 -6.97 -9.68
C VAL A 62 -5.25 -7.48 -9.87
N LEU A 63 -5.87 -7.19 -11.02
CA LEU A 63 -7.18 -7.73 -11.39
C LEU A 63 -7.08 -9.06 -12.15
N SER A 64 -5.88 -9.62 -12.34
CA SER A 64 -5.68 -10.78 -13.23
C SER A 64 -6.56 -11.98 -12.90
N GLU A 65 -6.71 -12.31 -11.61
CA GLU A 65 -7.58 -13.41 -11.18
C GLU A 65 -9.05 -13.06 -11.38
N TYR A 66 -9.46 -11.83 -11.05
CA TYR A 66 -10.82 -11.36 -11.26
C TYR A 66 -11.22 -11.46 -12.75
N LEU A 67 -10.34 -11.01 -13.65
CA LEU A 67 -10.55 -11.07 -15.09
C LEU A 67 -10.71 -12.50 -15.59
N TYR A 68 -9.82 -13.40 -15.14
CA TYR A 68 -9.89 -14.83 -15.45
C TYR A 68 -11.21 -15.46 -14.99
N LEU A 69 -11.58 -15.26 -13.72
CA LEU A 69 -12.79 -15.86 -13.13
C LEU A 69 -14.08 -15.39 -13.82
N HIS A 70 -14.09 -14.18 -14.39
CA HIS A 70 -15.25 -13.62 -15.08
C HIS A 70 -15.19 -13.78 -16.61
N GLY A 71 -14.15 -14.42 -17.16
CA GLY A 71 -13.96 -14.62 -18.59
C GLY A 71 -13.78 -13.32 -19.37
N LEU A 72 -13.01 -12.38 -18.79
CA LEU A 72 -12.72 -11.06 -19.35
C LEU A 72 -11.30 -11.03 -19.91
N ASP A 73 -11.10 -10.33 -21.03
CA ASP A 73 -9.78 -10.04 -21.59
C ASP A 73 -8.92 -9.18 -20.67
N ARG A 74 -7.60 -9.36 -20.76
CA ARG A 74 -6.60 -8.61 -19.97
C ARG A 74 -6.40 -7.20 -20.49
N ASP A 75 -6.43 -7.01 -21.80
CA ASP A 75 -6.28 -5.69 -22.45
C ASP A 75 -7.62 -4.94 -22.52
N ARG A 76 -8.26 -4.78 -21.36
CA ARG A 76 -9.62 -4.26 -21.26
C ARG A 76 -9.71 -2.83 -20.73
N LEU A 77 -8.75 -2.42 -19.92
CA LEU A 77 -8.80 -1.18 -19.16
C LEU A 77 -7.75 -0.21 -19.69
N HIS A 78 -8.23 0.97 -20.08
CA HIS A 78 -7.39 2.09 -20.50
C HIS A 78 -7.67 3.34 -19.67
N ILE A 79 -6.62 4.06 -19.30
CA ILE A 79 -6.70 5.30 -18.53
C ILE A 79 -6.63 6.48 -19.49
N ILE A 80 -7.58 7.40 -19.34
CA ILE A 80 -7.63 8.69 -20.05
C ILE A 80 -7.44 9.78 -18.99
N VAL A 81 -6.46 10.65 -19.20
CA VAL A 81 -6.17 11.79 -18.30
C VAL A 81 -6.78 13.04 -18.92
N ASP A 82 -7.81 13.59 -18.27
CA ASP A 82 -8.50 14.79 -18.75
C ASP A 82 -7.89 16.07 -18.19
N ALA A 83 -7.19 15.98 -17.04
CA ALA A 83 -6.47 17.10 -16.45
C ALA A 83 -5.31 17.57 -17.37
N PRO A 84 -5.07 18.88 -17.52
CA PRO A 84 -3.99 19.39 -18.35
C PRO A 84 -2.61 19.26 -17.67
N ALA A 85 -1.55 19.15 -18.47
CA ALA A 85 -0.17 19.01 -17.95
C ALA A 85 0.28 20.17 -17.04
N CYS A 86 -0.30 21.36 -17.15
CA CYS A 86 -0.02 22.48 -16.26
C CYS A 86 -0.54 22.27 -14.82
N GLU A 87 -1.43 21.29 -14.60
CA GLU A 87 -1.94 20.88 -13.29
C GLU A 87 -1.16 19.70 -12.69
N ALA A 88 0.01 19.34 -13.26
CA ALA A 88 0.90 18.34 -12.69
C ALA A 88 1.27 18.68 -11.24
N LEU A 89 1.06 17.72 -10.34
CA LEU A 89 1.38 17.88 -8.93
C LEU A 89 2.86 17.60 -8.67
N PRO A 90 3.50 18.33 -7.74
CA PRO A 90 4.93 18.24 -7.54
C PRO A 90 5.34 16.97 -6.79
N VAL A 91 6.58 16.54 -7.08
CA VAL A 91 7.30 15.50 -6.34
C VAL A 91 7.98 16.15 -5.13
N LEU A 92 7.99 15.47 -3.97
CA LEU A 92 8.81 15.89 -2.84
C LEU A 92 10.29 15.65 -3.18
N PRO A 93 11.13 16.70 -3.22
CA PRO A 93 12.54 16.54 -3.56
C PRO A 93 13.31 15.80 -2.47
N ASP A 94 14.51 15.33 -2.79
CA ASP A 94 15.41 14.70 -1.82
C ASP A 94 15.70 15.67 -0.66
N ARG A 95 15.23 15.30 0.54
CA ARG A 95 15.38 16.10 1.77
C ARG A 95 16.73 15.87 2.44
N LYS A 96 17.53 14.90 1.94
CA LYS A 96 18.84 14.49 2.47
C LYS A 96 18.79 14.05 3.93
N LEU A 97 17.67 13.50 4.38
CA LEU A 97 17.46 13.13 5.79
C LEU A 97 18.47 12.06 6.26
N GLU A 98 18.77 11.07 5.43
CA GLU A 98 19.75 10.03 5.75
C GLU A 98 21.16 10.59 5.90
N GLN A 99 21.56 11.51 5.01
CA GLN A 99 22.88 12.17 5.07
C GLN A 99 23.04 13.01 6.35
N HIS A 100 21.93 13.50 6.89
CA HIS A 100 21.88 14.22 8.17
C HIS A 100 21.72 13.28 9.39
N GLY A 101 21.81 11.96 9.22
CA GLY A 101 21.65 10.98 10.29
C GLY A 101 20.22 10.88 10.84
N LYS A 102 19.22 11.32 10.08
CA LYS A 102 17.79 11.33 10.45
C LYS A 102 17.01 10.17 9.81
N THR A 103 17.66 9.04 9.59
CA THR A 103 17.01 7.84 9.05
C THR A 103 15.90 7.39 9.99
N LYS A 104 14.70 7.23 9.44
CA LYS A 104 13.49 6.81 10.16
C LYS A 104 12.69 5.84 9.31
N VAL A 105 12.28 4.74 9.93
CA VAL A 105 11.57 3.63 9.25
C VAL A 105 10.11 3.60 9.65
N LEU A 106 9.22 3.65 8.67
CA LEU A 106 7.80 3.38 8.86
C LEU A 106 7.54 1.88 8.62
N VAL A 107 6.87 1.23 9.56
CA VAL A 107 6.51 -0.18 9.45
C VAL A 107 4.99 -0.29 9.44
N PRO A 108 4.37 -0.79 8.35
CA PRO A 108 2.94 -1.06 8.37
C PRO A 108 2.58 -2.19 9.34
N LEU A 109 1.59 -1.94 10.19
CA LEU A 109 1.06 -2.83 11.21
C LEU A 109 -0.19 -3.54 10.70
N GLY A 110 0.01 -4.75 10.16
CA GLY A 110 -1.09 -5.65 9.80
C GLY A 110 -1.57 -6.53 10.95
N GLY A 111 -0.90 -6.47 12.11
CA GLY A 111 -1.25 -7.22 13.32
C GLY A 111 -0.76 -8.66 13.29
N GLY A 112 -0.60 -9.26 12.11
CA GLY A 112 -0.02 -10.57 11.89
C GLY A 112 1.44 -10.72 12.33
N LYS A 113 1.97 -11.94 12.20
CA LYS A 113 3.38 -12.25 12.49
C LYS A 113 4.36 -11.46 11.63
N ASP A 114 3.99 -11.14 10.39
CA ASP A 114 4.92 -10.61 9.40
C ASP A 114 5.40 -9.21 9.77
N SER A 115 4.48 -8.29 10.07
CA SER A 115 4.83 -6.95 10.55
C SER A 115 5.66 -6.99 11.83
N LEU A 116 5.39 -7.96 12.72
CA LEU A 116 6.17 -8.13 13.95
C LEU A 116 7.58 -8.64 13.68
N VAL A 117 7.76 -9.57 12.73
CA VAL A 117 9.09 -10.02 12.31
C VAL A 117 9.85 -8.88 11.63
N VAL A 118 9.22 -8.05 10.80
CA VAL A 118 9.85 -6.84 10.23
C VAL A 118 10.36 -5.93 11.35
N TYR A 119 9.52 -5.62 12.34
CA TYR A 119 9.92 -4.80 13.49
C TYR A 119 11.09 -5.42 14.27
N GLN A 120 11.03 -6.72 14.53
CA GLN A 120 12.10 -7.46 15.20
C GLN A 120 13.40 -7.47 14.38
N LEU A 121 13.33 -7.55 13.05
CA LEU A 121 14.52 -7.44 12.19
C LEU A 121 15.14 -6.05 12.29
N LEU A 122 14.32 -5.01 12.44
CA LEU A 122 14.83 -3.66 12.68
C LEU A 122 15.45 -3.53 14.07
N SER A 123 15.04 -4.33 15.07
CA SER A 123 15.48 -4.17 16.47
C SER A 123 16.96 -4.49 16.70
N SER A 124 17.63 -5.07 15.71
CA SER A 124 19.09 -5.17 15.71
C SER A 124 19.80 -3.86 15.33
N SER A 125 19.06 -2.77 15.09
CA SER A 125 19.59 -1.43 14.83
C SER A 125 18.96 -0.39 15.75
N GLU A 126 19.69 0.68 16.05
CA GLU A 126 19.19 1.85 16.80
C GLU A 126 18.30 2.76 15.95
N THR A 127 18.01 2.38 14.70
CA THR A 127 17.20 3.19 13.78
C THR A 127 15.80 3.42 14.37
N PRO A 128 15.36 4.68 14.52
CA PRO A 128 14.00 5.00 14.94
C PRO A 128 12.98 4.40 13.98
N CYS A 129 11.90 3.83 14.52
CA CYS A 129 10.80 3.31 13.72
C CYS A 129 9.46 3.77 14.28
N ALA A 130 8.40 3.67 13.47
CA ALA A 130 7.03 3.91 13.92
C ALA A 130 6.07 2.95 13.22
N TRP A 131 4.94 2.69 13.86
CA TRP A 131 3.86 1.91 13.28
C TRP A 131 2.94 2.78 12.43
N LEU A 132 2.53 2.27 11.27
CA LEU A 132 1.37 2.74 10.52
C LEU A 132 0.31 1.64 10.50
N HIS A 133 -0.88 1.89 11.02
CA HIS A 133 -2.03 1.04 10.78
C HIS A 133 -2.90 1.65 9.68
N VAL A 134 -3.27 0.84 8.70
CA VAL A 134 -4.26 1.16 7.68
C VAL A 134 -5.46 0.25 7.89
N GLY A 135 -6.59 0.84 8.24
CA GLY A 135 -7.83 0.13 8.50
C GLY A 135 -8.84 0.24 7.36
N ASP A 136 -9.66 -0.80 7.18
CA ASP A 136 -10.72 -0.86 6.15
C ASP A 136 -12.09 -0.37 6.67
N ARG A 137 -12.13 -0.01 7.95
CA ARG A 137 -13.33 0.43 8.66
C ARG A 137 -13.01 1.52 9.68
N PRO A 138 -14.00 2.37 10.00
CA PRO A 138 -13.86 3.34 11.07
C PRO A 138 -13.54 2.68 12.42
N GLN A 139 -12.51 3.19 13.10
CA GLN A 139 -12.07 2.78 14.44
C GLN A 139 -11.60 1.31 14.53
N GLU A 140 -11.14 0.71 13.44
CA GLU A 140 -10.64 -0.68 13.45
C GLU A 140 -9.51 -0.86 14.48
N PHE A 141 -8.54 0.06 14.50
CA PHE A 141 -7.44 0.05 15.46
C PHE A 141 -7.94 0.01 16.90
N GLU A 142 -8.88 0.89 17.23
CA GLU A 142 -9.37 1.06 18.60
C GLU A 142 -10.17 -0.14 19.10
N ARG A 143 -10.77 -0.91 18.18
CA ARG A 143 -11.55 -2.11 18.51
C ARG A 143 -10.67 -3.34 18.69
N SER A 144 -9.42 -3.30 18.22
CA SER A 144 -8.48 -4.41 18.30
C SER A 144 -7.60 -4.31 19.54
N TRP A 145 -7.82 -5.18 20.52
CA TRP A 145 -6.91 -5.32 21.66
C TRP A 145 -5.49 -5.67 21.21
N ARG A 146 -5.36 -6.46 20.15
CA ARG A 146 -4.06 -6.92 19.61
C ARG A 146 -3.21 -5.77 19.08
N PHE A 147 -3.80 -4.83 18.34
CA PHE A 147 -3.04 -3.68 17.83
C PHE A 147 -2.56 -2.77 18.97
N LYS A 148 -3.43 -2.55 19.96
CA LYS A 148 -3.11 -1.74 21.15
C LYS A 148 -1.98 -2.39 21.96
N GLU A 149 -2.07 -3.69 22.20
CA GLU A 149 -1.02 -4.46 22.90
C GLU A 149 0.32 -4.39 22.16
N ILE A 150 0.33 -4.55 20.83
CA ILE A 150 1.58 -4.46 20.04
C ILE A 150 2.23 -3.08 20.22
N VAL A 151 1.46 -2.00 20.10
CA VAL A 151 2.00 -0.63 20.27
C VAL A 151 2.51 -0.39 21.68
N GLU A 152 1.79 -0.85 22.70
CA GLU A 152 2.20 -0.75 24.10
C GLU A 152 3.51 -1.52 24.36
N MET A 153 3.60 -2.76 23.88
CA MET A 153 4.80 -3.59 24.01
C MET A 153 6.02 -3.00 23.29
N THR A 154 5.83 -2.26 22.20
CA THR A 154 6.95 -1.68 21.40
C THR A 154 7.19 -0.20 21.65
N GLN A 155 6.49 0.41 22.62
CA GLN A 155 6.45 1.87 22.78
C GLN A 155 7.80 2.54 22.98
N ASN A 156 8.77 1.82 23.59
CA ASN A 156 10.12 2.31 23.83
C ASN A 156 10.86 2.68 22.53
N ARG A 157 10.43 2.10 21.41
CA ARG A 157 11.07 2.29 20.11
C ARG A 157 10.15 2.93 19.08
N THR A 158 8.85 2.64 19.14
CA THR A 158 7.85 3.15 18.19
C THR A 158 7.13 4.40 18.66
N GLY A 159 7.37 4.84 19.89
CA GLY A 159 6.54 5.82 20.58
C GLY A 159 5.24 5.21 21.09
N THR A 160 4.46 6.03 21.80
CA THR A 160 3.25 5.60 22.53
C THR A 160 2.01 5.43 21.64
N SER A 161 2.10 5.71 20.34
CA SER A 161 0.98 5.62 19.41
C SER A 161 1.42 5.17 18.01
N ALA A 162 0.50 4.57 17.27
CA ALA A 162 0.64 4.32 15.84
C ALA A 162 0.04 5.49 15.04
N ILE A 163 0.59 5.74 13.85
CA ILE A 163 -0.08 6.53 12.81
C ILE A 163 -1.24 5.68 12.28
N ARG A 164 -2.42 6.29 12.08
CA ARG A 164 -3.63 5.55 11.69
C ARG A 164 -4.34 6.23 10.54
N PHE A 165 -4.46 5.48 9.44
CA PHE A 165 -5.25 5.86 8.28
C PHE A 165 -6.42 4.89 8.15
N GLU A 166 -7.61 5.39 7.88
CA GLU A 166 -8.81 4.57 7.74
C GLU A 166 -9.50 4.88 6.42
N HIS A 167 -9.80 3.83 5.67
CA HIS A 167 -10.62 3.89 4.46
C HIS A 167 -11.95 3.23 4.77
N ASP A 168 -13.06 3.96 4.66
CA ASP A 168 -14.38 3.38 4.82
C ASP A 168 -14.76 2.63 3.53
N MET A 169 -14.47 1.33 3.50
CA MET A 169 -14.73 0.49 2.33
C MET A 169 -16.10 -0.20 2.38
N ASP A 170 -16.89 -0.01 3.45
CA ASP A 170 -18.25 -0.55 3.61
C ASP A 170 -19.31 0.38 2.99
N ASP A 171 -19.12 0.78 1.72
CA ASP A 171 -20.12 1.54 0.99
C ASP A 171 -21.32 0.63 0.63
N LYS A 172 -22.29 0.57 1.56
CA LYS A 172 -23.55 -0.16 1.38
C LYS A 172 -24.40 0.35 0.22
N THR A 173 -24.19 1.58 -0.23
CA THR A 173 -24.90 2.12 -1.39
C THR A 173 -24.31 1.57 -2.66
N TRP A 174 -22.99 1.63 -2.82
CA TRP A 174 -22.29 1.00 -3.95
C TRP A 174 -22.49 -0.51 -3.95
N GLY A 175 -22.33 -1.18 -2.81
CA GLY A 175 -22.53 -2.62 -2.64
C GLY A 175 -23.91 -3.07 -3.13
N ARG A 176 -24.98 -2.33 -2.80
CA ARG A 176 -26.34 -2.61 -3.32
C ARG A 176 -26.49 -2.39 -4.82
N LYS A 177 -25.76 -1.42 -5.41
CA LYS A 177 -25.81 -1.16 -6.86
C LYS A 177 -25.18 -2.28 -7.67
N VAL A 178 -24.11 -2.88 -7.15
CA VAL A 178 -23.35 -3.94 -7.83
C VAL A 178 -23.79 -5.36 -7.41
N ALA A 179 -24.53 -5.47 -6.31
CA ALA A 179 -25.15 -6.71 -5.88
C ALA A 179 -26.07 -7.28 -6.96
N GLY A 180 -25.88 -8.57 -7.28
CA GLY A 180 -26.67 -9.26 -8.29
C GLY A 180 -26.28 -8.95 -9.75
N THR A 181 -25.32 -8.05 -9.99
CA THR A 181 -24.70 -7.93 -11.31
C THR A 181 -23.86 -9.17 -11.64
N ARG A 182 -23.55 -9.39 -12.91
CA ARG A 182 -22.65 -10.48 -13.35
C ARG A 182 -21.25 -10.39 -12.73
N TYR A 183 -20.85 -9.20 -12.32
CA TYR A 183 -19.50 -8.83 -11.94
C TYR A 183 -19.46 -8.57 -10.44
N GLN A 184 -19.24 -9.61 -9.65
CA GLN A 184 -19.20 -9.48 -8.19
C GLN A 184 -17.80 -9.03 -7.77
N PRO A 185 -17.66 -7.87 -7.10
CA PRO A 185 -16.36 -7.40 -6.64
C PRO A 185 -15.67 -8.43 -5.74
N ALA A 186 -14.40 -8.67 -6.00
CA ALA A 186 -13.52 -9.53 -5.19
C ALA A 186 -12.59 -8.67 -4.33
N GLY A 187 -11.81 -9.28 -3.43
CA GLY A 187 -10.95 -8.58 -2.47
C GLY A 187 -10.14 -7.41 -3.06
N HIS A 188 -9.91 -6.39 -2.24
CA HIS A 188 -9.18 -5.19 -2.62
C HIS A 188 -7.66 -5.43 -2.71
N PRO A 189 -6.92 -4.70 -3.56
CA PRO A 189 -5.46 -4.71 -3.59
C PRO A 189 -4.87 -3.99 -2.38
N TRP A 190 -5.04 -4.60 -1.20
CA TRP A 190 -4.78 -3.94 0.09
C TRP A 190 -3.31 -3.58 0.26
N ALA A 191 -2.39 -4.44 -0.21
CA ALA A 191 -0.97 -4.21 0.01
C ALA A 191 -0.49 -3.01 -0.81
N ALA A 192 -1.04 -2.81 -2.01
CA ALA A 192 -0.81 -1.58 -2.78
C ALA A 192 -1.37 -0.35 -2.07
N LEU A 193 -2.59 -0.40 -1.54
CA LEU A 193 -3.17 0.72 -0.78
C LEU A 193 -2.30 1.07 0.44
N VAL A 194 -1.89 0.08 1.22
CA VAL A 194 -0.97 0.24 2.35
C VAL A 194 0.37 0.85 1.90
N ALA A 195 0.89 0.47 0.74
CA ALA A 195 2.13 1.02 0.20
C ALA A 195 2.01 2.53 -0.07
N PHE A 196 0.96 2.96 -0.75
CA PHE A 196 0.77 4.37 -1.08
C PHE A 196 0.28 5.22 0.10
N ASP A 197 -0.47 4.65 1.03
CA ASP A 197 -0.73 5.26 2.35
C ASP A 197 0.57 5.47 3.13
N SER A 198 1.49 4.50 3.07
CA SER A 198 2.81 4.64 3.70
C SER A 198 3.61 5.79 3.10
N VAL A 199 3.43 6.11 1.81
CA VAL A 199 4.05 7.29 1.19
C VAL A 199 3.50 8.58 1.79
N LEU A 200 2.17 8.69 1.95
CA LEU A 200 1.58 9.86 2.61
C LEU A 200 2.08 10.00 4.05
N ALA A 201 2.08 8.91 4.82
CA ALA A 201 2.63 8.91 6.18
C ALA A 201 4.12 9.30 6.21
N ALA A 202 4.89 8.88 5.20
CA ALA A 202 6.30 9.21 5.07
C ALA A 202 6.55 10.70 4.78
N ILE A 203 5.69 11.33 3.98
CA ILE A 203 5.70 12.78 3.74
C ILE A 203 5.39 13.52 5.04
N LEU A 204 4.34 13.12 5.76
CA LEU A 204 3.87 13.82 6.95
C LEU A 204 4.78 13.66 8.17
N GLY A 205 5.48 12.53 8.27
CA GLY A 205 6.28 12.17 9.46
C GLY A 205 7.78 12.11 9.24
N ASP A 206 8.26 12.66 8.11
CA ASP A 206 9.66 12.66 7.69
C ASP A 206 10.33 11.27 7.73
N PHE A 207 9.60 10.26 7.23
CA PHE A 207 10.17 8.93 7.09
C PHE A 207 10.98 8.83 5.79
N THR A 208 12.11 8.15 5.90
CA THR A 208 13.03 7.86 4.79
C THR A 208 12.82 6.46 4.22
N HIS A 209 12.24 5.56 5.01
CA HIS A 209 12.08 4.15 4.67
C HIS A 209 10.68 3.68 5.02
N VAL A 210 10.12 2.81 4.18
CA VAL A 210 8.91 2.04 4.45
C VAL A 210 9.28 0.57 4.31
N ALA A 211 9.20 -0.16 5.42
CA ALA A 211 9.51 -1.59 5.48
C ALA A 211 8.22 -2.40 5.63
N VAL A 212 7.76 -3.04 4.55
CA VAL A 212 6.59 -3.92 4.56
C VAL A 212 6.97 -5.37 4.84
N GLY A 213 5.97 -6.20 5.15
CA GLY A 213 6.11 -7.62 5.49
C GLY A 213 5.66 -8.57 4.39
N ASN A 214 5.92 -8.26 3.11
CA ASN A 214 5.52 -9.12 1.99
C ASN A 214 6.52 -10.26 1.80
N GLU A 215 6.04 -11.49 1.75
CA GLU A 215 6.87 -12.70 1.74
C GLU A 215 7.13 -13.28 0.34
N CYS A 216 8.10 -14.20 0.25
CA CYS A 216 8.52 -14.82 -1.01
C CYS A 216 7.38 -15.55 -1.75
N SER A 217 6.40 -16.09 -1.02
CA SER A 217 5.29 -16.85 -1.60
C SER A 217 4.42 -16.01 -2.55
N ALA A 218 4.35 -14.68 -2.33
CA ALA A 218 3.58 -13.76 -3.15
C ALA A 218 4.11 -13.62 -4.59
N ASN A 219 5.33 -14.08 -4.86
CA ASN A 219 5.92 -14.11 -6.19
C ASN A 219 5.32 -15.20 -7.08
N TYR A 220 4.57 -16.15 -6.51
CA TYR A 220 4.08 -17.30 -7.23
C TYR A 220 2.57 -17.19 -7.45
N GLY A 221 2.17 -17.20 -8.72
CA GLY A 221 0.77 -17.34 -9.12
C GLY A 221 0.23 -18.75 -8.84
N ASN A 222 -1.04 -18.96 -9.14
CA ASN A 222 -1.75 -20.23 -8.92
C ASN A 222 -1.56 -21.25 -10.07
N ASN A 223 -0.49 -21.13 -10.86
CA ASN A 223 -0.23 -21.90 -12.09
C ASN A 223 -1.30 -21.79 -13.19
N VAL A 224 -2.24 -20.84 -13.07
CA VAL A 224 -3.20 -20.53 -14.13
C VAL A 224 -2.57 -19.52 -15.09
N ILE A 225 -2.73 -19.77 -16.39
CA ILE A 225 -2.35 -18.84 -17.45
C ILE A 225 -3.63 -18.26 -18.06
N HIS A 226 -3.72 -16.94 -18.09
CA HIS A 226 -4.79 -16.19 -18.74
C HIS A 226 -4.18 -15.28 -19.80
N GLU A 227 -4.54 -15.50 -21.07
CA GLU A 227 -4.00 -14.77 -22.23
C GLU A 227 -2.47 -14.70 -22.27
N GLY A 228 -1.81 -15.83 -22.02
CA GLY A 228 -0.35 -15.95 -22.08
C GLY A 228 0.40 -15.36 -20.89
N ARG A 229 -0.30 -14.83 -19.88
CA ARG A 229 0.29 -14.31 -18.62
C ARG A 229 -0.17 -15.13 -17.43
N ALA A 230 0.71 -15.30 -16.45
CA ALA A 230 0.35 -15.94 -15.18
C ALA A 230 -0.71 -15.11 -14.44
N VAL A 231 -1.62 -15.82 -13.76
CA VAL A 231 -2.59 -15.23 -12.84
C VAL A 231 -1.99 -15.24 -11.43
N ASN A 232 -1.94 -14.07 -10.79
CA ASN A 232 -1.43 -13.93 -9.43
C ASN A 232 -2.36 -13.02 -8.61
N HIS A 233 -3.10 -13.62 -7.66
CA HIS A 233 -3.96 -12.90 -6.73
C HIS A 233 -3.18 -11.98 -5.79
N GLN A 234 -1.91 -12.28 -5.54
CA GLN A 234 -1.05 -11.57 -4.60
C GLN A 234 -0.02 -10.70 -5.31
N TYR A 235 -0.31 -10.26 -6.54
CA TYR A 235 0.62 -9.46 -7.34
C TYR A 235 1.11 -8.21 -6.60
N ASP A 236 0.24 -7.52 -5.86
CA ASP A 236 0.57 -6.32 -5.08
C ASP A 236 1.46 -6.58 -3.85
N LYS A 237 1.86 -7.84 -3.63
CA LYS A 237 2.84 -8.26 -2.63
C LYS A 237 4.10 -8.86 -3.26
N SER A 238 4.14 -9.00 -4.58
CA SER A 238 5.28 -9.58 -5.29
C SER A 238 6.49 -8.64 -5.31
N PHE A 239 7.67 -9.21 -5.49
CA PHE A 239 8.92 -8.48 -5.67
C PHE A 239 8.94 -7.67 -6.97
N GLU A 240 8.23 -8.14 -8.01
CA GLU A 240 8.03 -7.38 -9.25
C GLU A 240 7.28 -6.07 -8.97
N PHE A 241 6.14 -6.15 -8.27
CA PHE A 241 5.39 -4.96 -7.86
C PHE A 241 6.25 -4.06 -6.97
N GLU A 242 6.93 -4.62 -5.97
CA GLU A 242 7.78 -3.85 -5.05
C GLU A 242 8.85 -3.05 -5.79
N THR A 243 9.58 -3.68 -6.71
CA THR A 243 10.64 -3.04 -7.49
C THR A 243 10.09 -1.88 -8.32
N ARG A 244 8.95 -2.11 -8.99
CA ARG A 244 8.30 -1.10 -9.83
C ARG A 244 7.72 0.04 -9.00
N ALA A 245 7.04 -0.29 -7.90
CA ALA A 245 6.45 0.68 -6.99
C ALA A 245 7.53 1.55 -6.33
N HIS A 246 8.66 0.95 -5.91
CA HIS A 246 9.80 1.70 -5.39
C HIS A 246 10.31 2.74 -6.40
N ALA A 247 10.57 2.32 -7.65
CA ALA A 247 11.05 3.23 -8.69
C ALA A 247 10.02 4.33 -9.00
N TYR A 248 8.74 3.96 -9.10
CA TYR A 248 7.64 4.88 -9.33
C TYR A 248 7.52 5.93 -8.21
N ILE A 249 7.51 5.50 -6.95
CA ILE A 249 7.39 6.37 -5.77
C ILE A 249 8.53 7.40 -5.76
N ARG A 250 9.76 6.96 -6.02
CA ARG A 250 10.92 7.86 -6.04
C ARG A 250 10.87 8.87 -7.17
N LYS A 251 10.32 8.48 -8.32
CA LYS A 251 10.22 9.37 -9.47
C LYS A 251 9.08 10.38 -9.35
N TYR A 252 7.92 9.96 -8.85
CA TYR A 252 6.67 10.72 -8.96
C TYR A 252 6.10 11.23 -7.64
N LEU A 253 6.59 10.75 -6.49
CA LEU A 253 6.04 11.11 -5.18
C LEU A 253 7.10 11.68 -4.24
N VAL A 254 8.14 10.92 -3.91
CA VAL A 254 9.15 11.30 -2.91
C VAL A 254 10.53 10.76 -3.28
N GLN A 255 11.44 11.65 -3.70
CA GLN A 255 12.74 11.26 -4.28
C GLN A 255 13.65 10.44 -3.36
N ASP A 256 13.56 10.66 -2.05
CA ASP A 256 14.40 10.02 -1.03
C ASP A 256 13.68 8.93 -0.23
N LEU A 257 12.51 8.47 -0.68
CA LEU A 257 11.76 7.43 0.03
C LEU A 257 12.17 6.02 -0.45
N HIS A 258 12.57 5.19 0.49
CA HIS A 258 12.92 3.79 0.26
C HIS A 258 11.77 2.86 0.65
N TYR A 259 10.95 2.47 -0.32
CA TYR A 259 9.93 1.42 -0.16
C TYR A 259 10.51 0.04 -0.46
N PHE A 260 10.37 -0.91 0.47
CA PHE A 260 10.81 -2.30 0.29
C PHE A 260 10.10 -3.24 1.25
N SER A 261 10.16 -4.54 0.98
CA SER A 261 9.78 -5.57 1.93
C SER A 261 11.01 -6.18 2.59
N ALA A 262 10.99 -6.25 3.93
CA ALA A 262 12.06 -6.92 4.65
C ALA A 262 11.99 -8.46 4.55
N LEU A 263 10.92 -9.03 3.97
CA LEU A 263 10.63 -10.47 4.00
C LEU A 263 10.60 -11.17 2.63
N GLN A 264 10.87 -10.49 1.51
CA GLN A 264 10.82 -11.11 0.16
C GLN A 264 11.75 -12.31 -0.01
N HIS A 265 12.80 -12.39 0.79
CA HIS A 265 13.77 -13.48 0.77
C HIS A 265 13.39 -14.65 1.70
N LEU A 266 12.25 -14.56 2.40
CA LEU A 266 11.79 -15.54 3.37
C LEU A 266 10.46 -16.16 2.94
N TRP A 267 10.35 -17.46 3.16
CA TRP A 267 9.09 -18.21 3.08
C TRP A 267 8.34 -18.17 4.41
N GLU A 268 7.02 -18.34 4.35
CA GLU A 268 6.10 -18.41 5.49
C GLU A 268 6.64 -19.23 6.67
N VAL A 269 7.19 -20.42 6.41
CA VAL A 269 7.75 -21.29 7.46
C VAL A 269 8.98 -20.69 8.15
N GLN A 270 9.80 -19.94 7.41
CA GLN A 270 10.97 -19.25 7.96
C GLN A 270 10.54 -18.03 8.78
N ILE A 271 9.50 -17.31 8.33
CA ILE A 271 8.93 -16.17 9.05
C ILE A 271 8.28 -16.66 10.35
N ALA A 272 7.49 -17.73 10.31
CA ALA A 272 6.89 -18.34 11.50
C ALA A 272 7.96 -18.78 12.51
N ARG A 273 9.06 -19.38 12.03
CA ARG A 273 10.20 -19.74 12.87
C ARG A 273 10.90 -18.52 13.48
N ALA A 274 11.07 -17.45 12.71
CA ALA A 274 11.68 -16.20 13.21
C ALA A 274 10.80 -15.57 14.30
N PHE A 275 9.50 -15.49 14.04
CA PHE A 275 8.48 -15.00 14.97
C PHE A 275 8.50 -15.78 16.29
N ALA A 276 8.49 -17.12 16.22
CA ALA A 276 8.49 -17.97 17.41
C ALA A 276 9.79 -17.92 18.23
N ARG A 277 10.92 -17.50 17.63
CA ARG A 277 12.24 -17.44 18.30
C ARG A 277 12.50 -16.12 19.02
N ARG A 278 11.78 -15.05 18.68
CA ARG A 278 12.01 -13.71 19.21
C ARG A 278 10.81 -13.27 20.05
N SER A 279 11.02 -13.00 21.34
CA SER A 279 9.97 -12.38 22.16
C SER A 279 10.04 -10.86 22.01
N LEU A 280 8.89 -10.21 21.88
CA LEU A 280 8.81 -8.74 21.83
C LEU A 280 9.33 -8.08 23.12
N GLN A 281 9.38 -8.81 24.23
CA GLN A 281 9.89 -8.34 25.53
C GLN A 281 11.43 -8.27 25.62
N SER A 282 12.15 -8.81 24.63
CA SER A 282 13.63 -8.87 24.63
C SER A 282 14.28 -7.86 23.68
N SER A 283 13.51 -6.93 23.13
CA SER A 283 13.87 -5.99 22.05
C SER A 283 13.28 -4.62 22.29
#